data_AF-A0A8S3BNY9-F1
#
_entry.id   AF-A0A8S3BNY9-F1
#
_cell.length_a   1.000
_cell.length_b   1.000
_cell.length_c   1.000
_cell.angle_alpha   90.00
_cell.angle_beta   90.00
_cell.angle_gamma   90.00
#
_symmetry.space_group_name_H-M   'P 1'
#
loop_
_entity.id
_entity.type
_entity.pdbx_description
1 polymer ?
#
loop_
_entity_poly.entity_id
_entity_poly.type
_entity_poly.pdbx_seq_one_letter_code
_entity_poly.pdbx_strand_id
1 'polypeptide(L)' 'RRIDLIFIPANEWACSLLYFTGSAMFNRSMRRLARRLNMSLSQHGLYNGVVRKVCKDLIIKVSI' A
#
# COMPACT_ATOMS: atom_id res chain seq x y z
N ARG A 1 26.71 -3.72 10.99
CA ARG A 1 25.45 -4.46 10.79
C ARG A 1 24.29 -3.48 10.95
N ARG A 2 23.35 -3.41 9.99
CA ARG A 2 22.22 -2.47 10.00
C ARG A 2 20.99 -3.20 10.53
N ILE A 3 20.22 -2.57 11.41
CA ILE A 3 18.98 -3.10 11.98
C ILE A 3 17.93 -2.01 11.81
N ASP A 4 16.88 -2.31 11.04
CA ASP A 4 15.77 -1.40 10.81
C ASP A 4 14.55 -1.92 11.57
N LEU A 5 14.03 -1.11 12.49
CA LEU A 5 12.86 -1.41 13.31
C LEU A 5 11.73 -0.46 12.90
N ILE A 6 10.53 -1.01 12.72
CA ILE A 6 9.34 -0.22 12.42
C ILE A 6 8.17 -0.65 13.30
N PHE A 7 7.44 0.35 13.80
CA PHE A 7 6.22 0.17 14.57
C PHE A 7 5.03 0.44 13.65
N ILE A 8 4.12 -0.53 13.57
CA ILE A 8 2.95 -0.48 12.68
C ILE A 8 1.70 -0.77 13.51
N PRO A 9 0.59 -0.03 13.32
CA PRO A 9 -0.69 -0.38 13.93
C PRO A 9 -1.20 -1.74 13.41
N ALA A 10 -1.96 -2.47 14.23
CA ALA A 10 -2.42 -3.83 13.91
C ALA A 10 -3.16 -3.93 12.56
N ASN A 11 -3.94 -2.90 12.22
CA ASN A 11 -4.72 -2.82 10.98
C ASN A 11 -3.86 -2.79 9.70
N GLU A 12 -2.60 -2.37 9.80
CA GLU A 12 -1.69 -2.21 8.64
C GLU A 12 -0.59 -3.29 8.61
N TRP A 13 -0.62 -4.22 9.57
CA TRP A 13 0.43 -5.22 9.78
C TRP A 13 0.65 -6.10 8.54
N ALA A 14 -0.44 -6.54 7.89
CA ALA A 14 -0.35 -7.37 6.69
C ALA A 14 0.35 -6.64 5.53
N CYS A 15 0.06 -5.34 5.36
CA CYS A 15 0.64 -4.55 4.28
C CYS A 15 2.13 -4.25 4.52
N SER A 16 2.49 -3.98 5.77
CA SER A 16 3.88 -3.78 6.18
C SER A 16 4.70 -5.08 6.07
N LEU A 17 4.14 -6.22 6.49
CA LEU A 17 4.79 -7.51 6.36
C LEU A 17 5.07 -7.83 4.89
N LEU A 18 4.10 -7.58 4.02
CA LEU A 18 4.25 -7.74 2.57
C LEU A 18 5.35 -6.84 1.99
N TYR A 19 5.44 -5.60 2.47
CA TYR A 19 6.46 -4.64 2.06
C TYR A 19 7.87 -5.05 2.51
N PHE A 20 7.99 -5.62 3.72
CA PHE A 20 9.26 -6.09 4.30
C PHE A 20 9.76 -7.41 3.72
N THR A 21 8.85 -8.35 3.49
CA THR A 21 9.16 -9.67 2.91
C THR A 21 9.41 -9.58 1.39
N GLY A 22 8.73 -8.66 0.71
CA GLY A 22 8.82 -8.47 -0.72
C GLY A 22 10.15 -7.82 -1.17
N SER A 23 10.65 -8.22 -2.34
CA SER A 23 11.74 -7.51 -3.02
C SER A 23 11.24 -6.24 -3.71
N ALA A 24 12.15 -5.32 -4.05
CA ALA A 24 11.80 -4.09 -4.76
C ALA A 24 10.98 -4.32 -6.05
N MET A 25 11.22 -5.43 -6.76
CA MET A 25 10.46 -5.80 -7.96
C MET A 25 9.06 -6.31 -7.64
N PHE A 26 8.91 -7.12 -6.60
CA PHE A 26 7.60 -7.62 -6.16
C PHE A 26 6.68 -6.47 -5.75
N ASN A 27 7.18 -5.55 -4.93
CA ASN A 27 6.45 -4.36 -4.50
C ASN A 27 6.06 -3.45 -5.67
N ARG A 28 6.88 -3.35 -6.72
CA ARG A 28 6.55 -2.61 -7.96
C ARG A 28 5.46 -3.31 -8.77
N SER A 29 5.58 -4.62 -8.98
CA SER A 29 4.58 -5.42 -9.72
C SER A 29 3.22 -5.38 -9.03
N MET A 30 3.20 -5.48 -7.70
CA MET A 30 1.98 -5.44 -6.93
C MET A 30 1.31 -4.06 -6.97
N ARG A 31 2.09 -2.97 -6.90
CA ARG A 31 1.54 -1.61 -7.12
C ARG A 31 0.97 -1.45 -8.52
N ARG A 32 1.60 -2.05 -9.54
CA ARG A 32 1.07 -2.04 -10.91
C ARG A 32 -0.25 -2.81 -11.01
N LEU A 33 -0.38 -3.94 -10.32
CA LEU A 33 -1.62 -4.70 -10.24
C LEU A 33 -2.72 -3.91 -9.52
N ALA A 34 -2.41 -3.32 -8.36
CA ALA A 34 -3.34 -2.46 -7.62
C ALA A 34 -3.86 -1.32 -8.52
N ARG A 35 -2.98 -0.70 -9.31
CA ARG A 35 -3.38 0.34 -10.28
C ARG A 35 -4.36 -0.16 -11.35
N ARG A 36 -4.23 -1.40 -11.83
CA ARG A 36 -5.20 -1.97 -12.79
C ARG A 36 -6.56 -2.21 -12.15
N LEU A 37 -6.57 -2.48 -10.83
CA LEU A 37 -7.77 -2.72 -10.04
C LEU A 37 -8.35 -1.42 -9.44
N ASN A 38 -7.91 -0.23 -9.88
CA ASN A 38 -8.30 1.07 -9.30
C ASN A 38 -8.02 1.20 -7.78
N MET A 39 -7.00 0.50 -7.31
CA MET A 39 -6.51 0.53 -5.93
C MET A 39 -5.12 1.19 -5.85
N SER A 40 -4.76 1.63 -4.64
CA SER A 40 -3.43 2.13 -4.32
C SER A 40 -2.85 1.38 -3.14
N LEU A 41 -1.69 0.76 -3.34
CA LEU A 41 -0.99 -0.01 -2.34
C LEU A 41 0.20 0.78 -1.77
N SER A 42 0.21 0.97 -0.46
CA SER A 42 1.27 1.61 0.32
C SER A 42 1.78 0.68 1.43
N GLN A 43 2.91 0.99 2.06
CA GLN A 43 3.39 0.22 3.22
C GLN A 43 2.41 0.28 4.41
N HIS A 44 1.64 1.36 4.51
CA HIS A 44 0.64 1.62 5.53
C HIS A 44 -0.72 1.02 5.18
N GLY A 45 -0.92 0.44 3.98
CA GLY A 45 -2.23 -0.14 3.66
C GLY A 45 -2.61 -0.12 2.19
N LEU A 46 -3.70 -0.84 1.91
CA LEU A 46 -4.34 -0.91 0.62
C LEU A 46 -5.59 -0.03 0.62
N TYR A 47 -5.61 0.97 -0.26
CA TYR A 47 -6.75 1.87 -0.43
C TYR A 47 -7.49 1.51 -1.72
N ASN A 48 -8.80 1.31 -1.62
CA ASN A 48 -9.65 0.99 -2.76
C ASN A 48 -10.50 2.20 -3.17
N GLY A 49 -10.82 2.33 -4.46
CA GLY A 49 -11.59 3.47 -4.98
C GLY A 49 -10.81 4.78 -5.02
N VAL A 50 -9.49 4.72 -5.27
CA VAL A 50 -8.68 5.94 -5.43
C VAL A 50 -9.00 6.57 -6.78
N VAL A 51 -9.98 7.49 -6.78
CA VAL A 51 -10.32 8.31 -7.95
C VAL A 51 -9.16 9.28 -8.18
N ARG A 52 -8.21 8.90 -9.05
CA ARG A 52 -7.17 9.80 -9.52
C ARG A 52 -7.78 10.74 -10.56
N LYS A 53 -8.62 11.69 -10.12
CA LYS A 53 -8.89 12.85 -10.95
C LYS A 53 -7.56 13.57 -11.15
N VAL A 54 -7.26 13.94 -12.40
CA VAL A 54 -6.24 14.97 -12.70
C VAL A 54 -6.60 16.32 -12.03
N CYS A 55 -7.77 16.40 -11.39
CA CYS A 55 -8.26 17.54 -10.62
C CYS A 55 -9.02 17.10 -9.35
N LYS A 56 -8.39 17.30 -8.17
CA LYS A 56 -8.96 17.32 -6.80
C LYS A 56 -9.65 16.07 -6.20
N ASP A 57 -9.17 15.76 -5.00
CA ASP A 57 -9.86 15.25 -3.79
C ASP A 57 -10.85 14.08 -3.90
N LEU A 58 -10.47 12.92 -3.35
CA LEU A 58 -11.08 12.29 -2.18
C LEU A 58 -10.35 10.97 -1.87
N ILE A 59 -9.70 10.88 -0.71
CA ILE A 59 -9.10 9.62 -0.22
C ILE A 59 -10.22 8.85 0.48
N ILE A 60 -10.81 7.90 -0.23
CA ILE A 60 -11.77 6.97 0.35
C ILE A 60 -10.94 5.85 1.01
N LYS A 61 -10.87 5.87 2.34
CA LYS A 61 -10.32 4.76 3.12
C LYS A 61 -11.30 3.60 3.03
N VAL A 62 -10.92 2.54 2.35
CA VAL A 62 -11.56 1.24 2.56
C VAL A 62 -10.94 0.64 3.81
N SER A 63 -11.63 0.86 4.93
CA SER A 63 -11.47 0.05 6.13
C SER A 63 -12.19 -1.27 5.88
N ILE A 64 -11.43 -2.36 5.84
CA ILE A 64 -11.91 -3.68 6.28
C ILE A 64 -11.23 -3.91 7.62
#